data_AF-A0A935XDK5-F1
#
_entry.id   AF-A0A935XDK5-F1
#
_cell.length_a   1.000
_cell.length_b   1.000
_cell.length_c   1.000
_cell.angle_alpha   90.00
_cell.angle_beta   90.00
_cell.angle_gamma   90.00
#
_symmetry.space_group_name_H-M   'P 1'
#
loop_
_entity.id
_entity.type
_entity.pdbx_description
1 polymer ?
#
loop_
_entity_poly.entity_id
_entity_poly.type
_entity_poly.pdbx_seq_one_letter_code
_entity_poly.pdbx_strand_id
1 'polypeptide(L)'
;MTIPPLGDGTPGGAPHAHDARDGGTPRDAMLTDVYGLSHTGLVPTENQDHFVVARMRKIVEVTSTNLDTARLAERMHGGEAWLMAVADGVGGRAGGAEASSRAVETTLEYLGQATGCYHRFDVDEEAKFIEKMEAAVQAAHAALRGEHGDTQWSPATTLTMVMLVAPRAYIVHVATLAPTTCAARASCS
;
A
#
# COMPACT_ATOMS: atom_id res chain seq x y z
N MET A 1 9.34 -29.32 -72.78
CA MET A 1 10.04 -30.01 -71.68
C MET A 1 9.40 -29.56 -70.38
N THR A 2 9.06 -30.49 -69.50
CA THR A 2 8.06 -30.35 -68.42
C THR A 2 8.69 -30.52 -67.03
N ILE A 3 8.24 -29.68 -66.07
CA ILE A 3 8.04 -29.90 -64.60
C ILE A 3 9.31 -29.89 -63.68
N PRO A 4 9.29 -29.60 -62.34
CA PRO A 4 8.33 -28.95 -61.38
C PRO A 4 8.93 -27.76 -60.53
N PRO A 5 8.17 -27.16 -59.57
CA PRO A 5 8.62 -26.04 -58.72
C PRO A 5 9.22 -26.48 -57.37
N LEU A 6 9.97 -25.57 -56.71
CA LEU A 6 10.49 -25.74 -55.33
C LEU A 6 9.92 -24.66 -54.40
N GLY A 7 9.57 -25.09 -53.19
CA GLY A 7 8.79 -24.37 -52.19
C GLY A 7 9.55 -23.43 -51.25
N ASP A 8 8.81 -23.13 -50.19
CA ASP A 8 8.88 -22.17 -49.11
C ASP A 8 10.03 -22.34 -48.08
N GLY A 9 10.34 -21.27 -47.35
CA GLY A 9 11.16 -21.34 -46.13
C GLY A 9 11.90 -20.05 -45.76
N THR A 10 11.38 -19.36 -44.76
CA THR A 10 11.85 -18.16 -44.04
C THR A 10 13.35 -18.10 -43.65
N PRO A 11 13.94 -16.89 -43.50
CA PRO A 11 15.29 -16.70 -42.98
C PRO A 11 15.30 -16.59 -41.44
N GLY A 12 15.86 -17.58 -40.74
CA GLY A 12 16.17 -17.52 -39.31
C GLY A 12 17.61 -17.05 -39.08
N GLY A 13 17.78 -15.79 -38.68
CA GLY A 13 19.07 -15.21 -38.35
C GLY A 13 19.46 -15.45 -36.88
N ALA A 14 20.70 -15.88 -36.69
CA ALA A 14 21.54 -15.65 -35.51
C ALA A 14 22.99 -15.59 -36.02
N PRO A 15 24.00 -15.09 -35.28
CA PRO A 15 24.00 -14.52 -33.92
C PRO A 15 24.62 -13.10 -33.89
N HIS A 16 24.67 -12.42 -32.73
CA HIS A 16 25.88 -11.75 -32.22
C HIS A 16 25.65 -11.12 -30.84
N ALA A 17 26.42 -11.68 -29.91
CA ALA A 17 26.81 -11.29 -28.57
C ALA A 17 26.92 -9.79 -28.19
N HIS A 18 26.64 -9.60 -26.89
CA HIS A 18 27.24 -8.66 -25.93
C HIS A 18 27.07 -7.14 -26.17
N ASP A 19 26.29 -6.50 -25.29
CA ASP A 19 26.92 -5.48 -24.45
C ASP A 19 26.39 -5.54 -23.02
N ALA A 20 27.32 -5.66 -22.09
CA ALA A 20 27.09 -5.60 -20.67
C ALA A 20 27.48 -4.20 -20.23
N ARG A 21 26.56 -3.45 -19.65
CA ARG A 21 26.75 -2.40 -18.62
C ARG A 21 25.46 -1.58 -18.51
N ASP A 22 24.70 -1.81 -17.45
CA ASP A 22 24.43 -0.71 -16.54
C ASP A 22 24.25 -1.25 -15.12
N GLY A 23 25.28 -1.04 -14.31
CA GLY A 23 25.45 -1.58 -12.96
C GLY A 23 24.79 -0.72 -11.91
N GLY A 24 23.53 -0.35 -12.11
CA GLY A 24 22.68 0.19 -11.06
C GLY A 24 21.61 -0.82 -10.75
N THR A 25 21.78 -1.66 -9.72
CA THR A 25 20.64 -2.38 -9.16
C THR A 25 19.58 -1.32 -8.85
N PRO A 26 18.38 -1.33 -9.48
CA PRO A 26 17.37 -0.35 -9.13
C PRO A 26 17.11 -0.53 -7.64
N ARG A 27 17.17 0.56 -6.87
CA ARG A 27 16.65 0.56 -5.49
C ARG A 27 15.17 0.11 -5.45
N ASP A 28 14.52 0.11 -6.61
CA ASP A 28 13.20 -0.44 -6.95
C ASP A 28 13.08 -1.97 -6.92
N ALA A 29 14.18 -2.73 -6.91
CA ALA A 29 14.14 -4.20 -6.94
C ALA A 29 13.80 -4.85 -5.58
N MET A 30 13.59 -4.05 -4.52
CA MET A 30 13.55 -4.58 -3.15
C MET A 30 12.17 -5.04 -2.67
N LEU A 31 11.08 -4.75 -3.38
CA LEU A 31 9.73 -5.19 -2.98
C LEU A 31 8.91 -5.71 -4.17
N THR A 32 9.26 -6.88 -4.70
CA THR A 32 8.53 -7.49 -5.83
C THR A 32 7.67 -8.69 -5.41
N ASP A 33 7.65 -9.07 -4.13
CA ASP A 33 6.83 -10.21 -3.66
C ASP A 33 6.11 -9.90 -2.35
N VAL A 34 5.01 -9.16 -2.44
CA VAL A 34 4.07 -8.95 -1.33
C VAL A 34 2.68 -9.38 -1.79
N TYR A 35 2.09 -10.33 -1.07
CA TYR A 35 0.73 -10.80 -1.29
C TYR A 35 0.03 -10.97 0.06
N GLY A 36 -1.30 -10.98 0.05
CA GLY A 36 -2.08 -11.27 1.24
C GLY A 36 -3.08 -12.38 0.98
N LEU A 37 -3.38 -13.13 2.03
CA LEU A 37 -4.34 -14.22 2.06
C LEU A 37 -5.19 -14.04 3.31
N SER A 38 -6.51 -14.14 3.14
CA SER A 38 -7.46 -14.16 4.25
C SER A 38 -8.42 -15.32 4.03
N HIS A 39 -8.83 -15.97 5.11
CA HIS A 39 -9.69 -17.14 5.06
C HIS A 39 -10.59 -17.16 6.30
N THR A 40 -11.89 -17.38 6.09
CA THR A 40 -12.91 -17.36 7.14
C THR A 40 -12.67 -18.39 8.25
N GLY A 41 -11.98 -19.50 7.95
CA GLY A 41 -11.73 -20.58 8.90
C GLY A 41 -12.79 -21.68 8.87
N LEU A 42 -12.78 -22.57 9.86
CA LEU A 42 -13.66 -23.75 9.91
C LEU A 42 -15.05 -23.46 10.48
N VAL A 43 -15.20 -22.45 11.35
CA VAL A 43 -16.47 -22.08 11.99
C VAL A 43 -16.52 -20.58 12.33
N PRO A 44 -16.72 -19.73 11.32
CA PRO A 44 -17.64 -18.60 11.48
C PRO A 44 -18.55 -18.41 10.25
N THR A 45 -19.72 -17.79 10.46
CA THR A 45 -20.66 -17.47 9.38
C THR A 45 -20.19 -16.34 8.46
N GLU A 46 -19.13 -15.61 8.86
CA GLU A 46 -18.57 -14.45 8.18
C GLU A 46 -17.09 -14.27 8.51
N ASN A 47 -16.29 -13.77 7.55
CA ASN A 47 -14.88 -13.45 7.77
C ASN A 47 -14.75 -12.04 8.35
N GLN A 48 -14.13 -11.90 9.52
CA GLN A 48 -13.93 -10.61 10.19
C GLN A 48 -12.54 -10.03 9.96
N ASP A 49 -11.69 -10.73 9.20
CA ASP A 49 -10.35 -10.28 8.85
C ASP A 49 -10.37 -9.49 7.54
N HIS A 50 -9.95 -8.23 7.60
CA HIS A 50 -9.73 -7.38 6.44
C HIS A 50 -8.27 -6.99 6.33
N PHE A 51 -7.72 -7.02 5.12
CA PHE A 51 -6.35 -6.60 4.87
C PHE A 51 -6.25 -5.82 3.56
N VAL A 52 -5.18 -5.03 3.43
CA VAL A 52 -4.80 -4.37 2.19
C VAL A 52 -3.30 -4.46 1.97
N VAL A 53 -2.91 -4.63 0.71
CA VAL A 53 -1.54 -4.42 0.23
C VAL A 53 -1.64 -3.39 -0.90
N ALA A 54 -1.07 -2.21 -0.71
CA ALA A 54 -1.17 -1.09 -1.65
C ALA A 54 0.19 -0.48 -1.94
N ARG A 55 0.44 -0.18 -3.22
CA ARG A 55 1.59 0.61 -3.67
C ARG A 55 1.15 2.06 -3.83
N MET A 56 1.70 2.95 -3.02
CA MET A 56 1.42 4.38 -3.02
C MET A 56 2.49 5.09 -3.84
N ARG A 57 2.07 5.73 -4.94
CA ARG A 57 2.95 6.52 -5.81
C ARG A 57 2.24 7.79 -6.25
N LYS A 58 2.98 8.88 -6.39
CA LYS A 58 2.47 10.10 -7.01
C LYS A 58 2.39 9.91 -8.52
N ILE A 59 1.19 10.03 -9.09
CA ILE A 59 0.99 10.02 -10.54
C ILE A 59 0.62 11.43 -10.96
N VAL A 60 1.35 11.98 -11.93
CA VAL A 60 0.99 13.23 -12.61
C VAL A 60 1.02 12.98 -14.11
N GLU A 61 -0.12 13.22 -14.74
CA GLU A 61 -0.30 13.11 -16.18
C GLU A 61 -0.28 14.53 -16.78
N VAL A 62 0.70 14.80 -17.65
CA VAL A 62 0.85 16.11 -18.29
C VAL A 62 0.18 16.05 -19.66
N THR A 63 -1.00 16.65 -19.80
CA THR A 63 -1.74 16.67 -21.07
C THR A 63 -1.20 17.69 -22.06
N SER A 64 -0.64 18.81 -21.58
CA SER A 64 -0.01 19.85 -22.41
C SER A 64 0.94 20.68 -21.57
N THR A 65 2.11 21.03 -22.12
CA THR A 65 3.07 21.90 -21.45
C THR A 65 4.00 22.58 -22.45
N ASN A 66 4.47 23.78 -22.10
CA ASN A 66 5.60 24.46 -22.73
C ASN A 66 6.86 24.43 -21.84
N LEU A 67 6.82 23.70 -20.72
CA LEU A 67 7.95 23.49 -19.82
C LEU A 67 8.82 22.33 -20.31
N ASP A 68 10.09 22.37 -19.91
CA ASP A 68 11.01 21.25 -20.11
C ASP A 68 10.51 20.01 -19.35
N THR A 69 10.12 18.98 -20.11
CA THR A 69 9.57 17.73 -19.58
C THR A 69 10.61 16.86 -18.89
N ALA A 70 11.89 16.94 -19.27
CA ALA A 70 12.97 16.20 -18.62
C ALA A 70 13.21 16.74 -17.19
N ARG A 71 13.28 18.07 -17.07
CA ARG A 71 13.36 18.73 -15.76
C ARG A 71 12.13 18.49 -14.90
N LEU A 72 10.95 18.40 -15.50
CA LEU A 72 9.71 18.08 -14.78
C LEU A 72 9.74 16.63 -14.28
N ALA A 73 10.12 15.69 -15.13
CA ALA A 73 10.24 14.27 -14.78
C ALA A 73 11.17 14.09 -13.56
N GLU A 74 12.39 14.63 -13.59
CA GLU A 74 13.35 14.55 -12.47
C GLU A 74 12.79 15.05 -11.14
N ARG A 75 11.97 16.11 -11.14
CA ARG A 75 11.35 16.66 -9.92
C ARG A 75 10.16 15.86 -9.43
N MET A 76 9.54 15.08 -10.31
CA MET A 76 8.33 14.31 -10.02
C MET A 76 8.64 12.84 -9.71
N HIS A 77 9.84 12.37 -10.02
CA HIS A 77 10.35 11.05 -9.62
C HIS A 77 10.69 11.02 -8.11
N GLY A 78 10.48 9.86 -7.47
CA GLY A 78 11.05 9.55 -6.15
C GLY A 78 10.12 9.69 -4.94
N GLY A 79 9.06 8.89 -4.89
CA GLY A 79 8.15 8.84 -3.75
C GLY A 79 7.25 7.62 -3.81
N GLU A 80 7.86 6.44 -3.77
CA GLU A 80 7.14 5.19 -3.67
C GLU A 80 7.12 4.69 -2.22
N ALA A 81 5.93 4.32 -1.77
CA ALA A 81 5.73 3.63 -0.51
C ALA A 81 4.84 2.41 -0.72
N TRP A 82 5.03 1.39 0.11
CA TRP A 82 4.09 0.28 0.23
C TRP A 82 3.35 0.39 1.55
N LEU A 83 2.03 0.29 1.50
CA LEU A 83 1.18 0.17 2.68
C LEU A 83 0.65 -1.25 2.75
N MET A 84 0.88 -1.90 3.87
CA MET A 84 0.27 -3.17 4.22
C MET A 84 -0.51 -2.95 5.51
N ALA A 85 -1.78 -3.34 5.56
CA ALA A 85 -2.54 -3.29 6.80
C ALA A 85 -3.42 -4.53 6.94
N VAL A 86 -3.63 -4.95 8.18
CA VAL A 86 -4.53 -6.04 8.56
C VAL A 86 -5.31 -5.63 9.80
N ALA A 87 -6.57 -5.99 9.83
CA ALA A 87 -7.50 -5.75 10.92
C ALA A 87 -8.34 -7.01 11.15
N ASP A 88 -8.39 -7.45 12.39
CA ASP A 88 -9.21 -8.58 12.86
C ASP A 88 -10.32 -8.03 13.76
N GLY A 89 -11.56 -8.20 13.31
CA GLY A 89 -12.74 -7.77 14.05
C GLY A 89 -12.89 -8.55 15.36
N VAL A 90 -12.94 -7.84 16.48
CA VAL A 90 -13.05 -8.46 17.81
C VAL A 90 -14.47 -8.35 18.36
N GLY A 91 -14.98 -9.46 18.90
CA GLY A 91 -16.10 -9.40 19.85
C GLY A 91 -17.23 -10.40 19.68
N GLY A 92 -17.24 -11.29 18.68
CA GLY A 92 -18.32 -12.29 18.51
C GLY A 92 -19.73 -11.69 18.38
N ARG A 93 -19.80 -10.37 18.13
CA ARG A 93 -21.00 -9.54 18.02
C ARG A 93 -21.15 -9.16 16.54
N ALA A 94 -22.38 -8.84 16.13
CA ALA A 94 -22.63 -8.28 14.80
C ALA A 94 -21.78 -6.99 14.60
N GLY A 95 -21.07 -6.89 13.48
CA GLY A 95 -20.30 -5.70 13.10
C GLY A 95 -18.77 -5.80 13.20
N GLY A 96 -18.19 -6.93 13.63
CA GLY A 96 -16.72 -7.09 13.65
C GLY A 96 -16.08 -6.96 12.26
N ALA A 97 -16.70 -7.58 11.25
CA ALA A 97 -16.29 -7.46 9.84
C ALA A 97 -16.40 -6.01 9.33
N GLU A 98 -17.48 -5.31 9.69
CA GLU A 98 -17.69 -3.91 9.34
C GLU A 98 -16.64 -3.01 10.00
N ALA A 99 -16.31 -3.25 11.27
CA ALA A 99 -15.30 -2.49 11.99
C ALA A 99 -13.90 -2.66 11.38
N SER A 100 -13.51 -3.90 11.06
CA SER A 100 -12.20 -4.18 10.47
C SER A 100 -12.08 -3.64 9.04
N SER A 101 -13.11 -3.83 8.20
CA SER A 101 -13.15 -3.23 6.85
C SER A 101 -13.02 -1.72 6.93
N ARG A 102 -13.83 -1.10 7.79
CA ARG A 102 -13.88 0.36 7.91
C ARG A 102 -12.56 0.94 8.42
N ALA A 103 -11.91 0.25 9.35
CA ALA A 103 -10.61 0.67 9.87
C ALA A 103 -9.52 0.64 8.78
N VAL A 104 -9.48 -0.42 7.98
CA VAL A 104 -8.53 -0.56 6.86
C VAL A 104 -8.81 0.48 5.78
N GLU A 105 -10.06 0.66 5.38
CA GLU A 105 -10.48 1.65 4.38
C GLU A 105 -10.11 3.07 4.81
N THR A 106 -10.52 3.48 6.01
CA THR A 106 -10.28 4.85 6.49
C THR A 106 -8.79 5.14 6.60
N THR A 107 -8.00 4.16 7.03
CA THR A 107 -6.53 4.29 7.13
C THR A 107 -5.91 4.46 5.74
N LEU A 108 -6.32 3.63 4.77
CA LEU A 108 -5.85 3.72 3.39
C LEU A 108 -6.23 5.06 2.75
N GLU A 109 -7.48 5.50 2.92
CA GLU A 109 -7.99 6.77 2.39
C GLU A 109 -7.23 7.97 2.97
N TYR A 110 -7.09 8.02 4.31
CA TYR A 110 -6.39 9.10 4.99
C TYR A 110 -4.94 9.20 4.52
N LEU A 111 -4.22 8.08 4.52
CA LEU A 111 -2.83 8.04 4.07
C LEU A 111 -2.74 8.36 2.58
N GLY A 112 -3.66 7.85 1.77
CA GLY A 112 -3.80 8.14 0.34
C GLY A 112 -3.90 9.64 0.06
N GLN A 113 -4.69 10.37 0.82
CA GLN A 113 -4.82 11.83 0.71
C GLN A 113 -3.60 12.57 1.27
N ALA A 114 -2.95 12.02 2.30
CA ALA A 114 -1.74 12.60 2.90
C ALA A 114 -0.46 12.39 2.06
N THR A 115 -0.51 11.54 1.01
CA THR A 115 0.64 11.14 0.15
C THR A 115 1.28 12.26 -0.66
N GLY A 116 0.66 13.44 -0.76
CA GLY A 116 1.27 14.62 -1.38
C GLY A 116 2.63 15.02 -0.79
N CYS A 117 3.03 14.44 0.35
CA CYS A 117 4.25 14.76 1.09
C CYS A 117 5.35 13.68 1.07
N TYR A 118 5.22 12.54 0.38
CA TYR A 118 6.25 11.48 0.44
C TYR A 118 7.46 11.73 -0.47
N HIS A 119 7.65 12.98 -0.90
CA HIS A 119 8.83 13.37 -1.67
C HIS A 119 10.02 13.53 -0.73
N ARG A 120 10.87 12.50 -0.71
CA ARG A 120 12.27 12.59 -0.25
C ARG A 120 12.40 12.93 1.25
N PHE A 121 12.13 11.93 2.08
CA PHE A 121 12.28 12.01 3.54
C PHE A 121 13.68 12.45 3.96
N ASP A 122 13.79 13.70 4.41
CA ASP A 122 14.80 14.16 5.36
C ASP A 122 14.37 13.74 6.79
N VAL A 123 15.30 13.72 7.74
CA VAL A 123 15.06 13.25 9.13
C VAL A 123 13.96 14.08 9.83
N ASP A 124 13.81 15.36 9.47
CA ASP A 124 12.74 16.24 9.96
C ASP A 124 11.34 15.86 9.44
N GLU A 125 11.25 15.05 8.39
CA GLU A 125 9.98 14.55 7.83
C GLU A 125 9.55 13.22 8.48
N GLU A 126 10.45 12.53 9.17
CA GLU A 126 10.16 11.24 9.82
C GLU A 126 9.16 11.38 10.97
N ALA A 127 9.34 12.37 11.85
CA ALA A 127 8.40 12.63 12.94
C ALA A 127 6.99 12.98 12.40
N LYS A 128 6.93 13.83 11.37
CA LYS A 128 5.68 14.19 10.68
C LYS A 128 5.02 12.99 10.00
N PHE A 129 5.82 12.04 9.54
CA PHE A 129 5.32 10.81 8.94
C PHE A 129 4.68 9.90 9.99
N ILE A 130 5.32 9.74 11.15
CA ILE A 130 4.75 9.04 12.30
C ILE A 130 3.45 9.70 12.75
N GLU A 131 3.42 11.02 12.88
CA GLU A 131 2.21 11.79 13.20
C GLU A 131 1.07 11.53 12.21
N LYS A 132 1.37 11.42 10.90
CA LYS A 132 0.36 11.09 9.88
C LYS A 132 -0.18 9.67 10.02
N MET A 133 0.67 8.70 10.34
CA MET A 133 0.22 7.33 10.60
C MET A 133 -0.65 7.27 11.85
N GLU A 134 -0.27 7.96 12.93
CA GLU A 134 -1.10 8.08 14.13
C GLU A 134 -2.42 8.77 13.83
N ALA A 135 -2.41 9.85 13.05
CA ALA A 135 -3.62 10.56 12.64
C ALA A 135 -4.53 9.69 11.76
N ALA A 136 -3.98 8.80 10.93
CA ALA A 136 -4.75 7.83 10.16
C ALA A 136 -5.51 6.87 11.08
N VAL A 137 -4.85 6.37 12.14
CA VAL A 137 -5.52 5.56 13.18
C VAL A 137 -6.60 6.34 13.90
N GLN A 138 -6.33 7.59 14.27
CA GLN A 138 -7.34 8.45 14.93
C GLN A 138 -8.53 8.73 14.01
N ALA A 139 -8.31 8.89 12.70
CA ALA A 139 -9.38 9.01 11.71
C ALA A 139 -10.22 7.74 11.64
N ALA A 140 -9.60 6.56 11.61
CA ALA A 140 -10.29 5.28 11.65
C ALA A 140 -11.12 5.12 12.94
N HIS A 141 -10.55 5.45 14.09
CA HIS A 141 -11.27 5.47 15.37
C HIS A 141 -12.48 6.41 15.35
N ALA A 142 -12.30 7.64 14.83
CA ALA A 142 -13.37 8.62 14.71
C ALA A 142 -14.49 8.18 13.75
N ALA A 143 -14.15 7.52 12.64
CA ALA A 143 -15.12 6.95 11.71
C ALA A 143 -15.99 5.88 12.38
N LEU A 144 -15.36 4.91 13.06
CA LEU A 144 -16.07 3.88 13.81
C LEU A 144 -17.01 4.48 14.87
N ARG A 145 -16.54 5.50 15.59
CA ARG A 145 -17.35 6.21 16.60
C ARG A 145 -18.51 6.99 15.99
N GLY A 146 -18.33 7.58 14.81
CA GLY A 146 -19.38 8.31 14.09
C GLY A 146 -20.49 7.38 13.60
N GLU A 147 -20.14 6.18 13.15
CA GLU A 147 -21.08 5.22 12.57
C GLU A 147 -21.81 4.38 13.63
N HIS A 148 -21.11 3.97 14.68
CA HIS A 148 -21.64 3.01 15.67
C HIS A 148 -21.96 3.64 17.03
N GLY A 149 -21.64 4.93 17.22
CA GLY A 149 -21.76 5.60 18.50
C GLY A 149 -20.76 5.08 19.54
N ASP A 150 -20.75 5.74 20.70
CA ASP A 150 -19.81 5.48 21.79
C ASP A 150 -20.48 4.67 22.90
N THR A 151 -20.65 3.37 22.65
CA THR A 151 -21.27 2.44 23.61
C THR A 151 -20.38 1.22 23.84
N GLN A 152 -20.53 0.55 24.98
CA GLN A 152 -19.82 -0.71 25.27
C GLN A 152 -20.17 -1.87 24.32
N TRP A 153 -21.21 -1.68 23.50
CA TRP A 153 -21.71 -2.65 22.54
C TRP A 153 -21.23 -2.36 21.12
N SER A 154 -20.58 -1.22 20.91
CA SER A 154 -20.10 -0.83 19.59
C SER A 154 -19.04 -1.83 19.09
N PRO A 155 -18.99 -2.09 17.78
CA PRO A 155 -17.98 -2.96 17.18
C PRO A 155 -16.56 -2.48 17.44
N ALA A 156 -15.63 -3.43 17.48
CA ALA A 156 -14.22 -3.18 17.70
C ALA A 156 -13.39 -4.07 16.77
N THR A 157 -12.18 -3.63 16.47
CA THR A 157 -11.22 -4.38 15.64
C THR A 157 -9.81 -4.18 16.16
N THR A 158 -8.90 -5.07 15.81
CA THR A 158 -7.47 -4.76 15.85
C THR A 158 -7.08 -3.98 14.59
N LEU A 159 -5.92 -3.33 14.60
CA LEU A 159 -5.32 -2.78 13.39
C LEU A 159 -3.80 -2.86 13.50
N THR A 160 -3.16 -3.54 12.54
CA THR A 160 -1.71 -3.50 12.34
C THR A 160 -1.44 -2.99 10.95
N MET A 161 -0.64 -1.94 10.83
CA MET A 161 -0.19 -1.44 9.54
C MET A 161 1.33 -1.29 9.48
N VAL A 162 1.86 -1.50 8.30
CA VAL A 162 3.26 -1.33 7.95
C VAL A 162 3.32 -0.43 6.72
N MET A 163 4.03 0.69 6.83
CA MET A 163 4.41 1.48 5.68
C MET A 163 5.90 1.30 5.40
N LEU A 164 6.22 0.80 4.21
CA LEU A 164 7.59 0.69 3.73
C LEU A 164 7.91 1.84 2.79
N VAL A 165 8.93 2.60 3.15
CA VAL A 165 9.57 3.60 2.28
C VAL A 165 11.05 3.29 2.25
N ALA A 166 11.52 2.65 1.18
CA ALA A 166 12.88 2.12 1.14
C ALA A 166 13.93 3.19 1.52
N PRO A 167 14.86 2.89 2.45
CA PRO A 167 15.13 1.57 3.05
C PRO A 167 14.41 1.29 4.38
N ARG A 168 13.46 2.14 4.82
CA ARG A 168 12.85 2.09 6.16
C ARG A 168 11.46 1.47 6.16
N ALA A 169 11.12 0.82 7.28
CA ALA A 169 9.78 0.32 7.55
C ALA A 169 9.24 0.96 8.84
N TYR A 170 8.00 1.41 8.78
CA TYR A 170 7.30 1.98 9.92
C TYR A 170 6.10 1.13 10.24
N ILE A 171 5.94 0.78 11.52
CA ILE A 171 4.91 -0.14 11.98
C ILE A 171 4.04 0.59 13.00
N VAL A 172 2.72 0.49 12.83
CA VAL A 172 1.75 0.92 13.83
C VAL A 172 0.88 -0.25 14.20
N HIS A 173 0.74 -0.47 15.50
CA HIS A 173 -0.11 -1.52 16.05
C HIS A 173 -1.10 -0.95 17.06
N VAL A 174 -2.35 -1.35 16.91
CA VAL A 174 -3.47 -1.05 17.78
C VAL A 174 -4.12 -2.37 18.19
N ALA A 175 -3.95 -2.74 19.45
CA ALA A 175 -4.50 -3.98 19.98
C ALA A 175 -6.03 -3.95 20.11
N THR A 176 -6.62 -2.76 20.27
CA THR A 176 -8.07 -2.57 20.26
C THR A 176 -8.40 -1.19 19.75
N LEU A 177 -9.11 -1.16 18.63
CA LEU A 177 -9.68 0.01 17.99
C LEU A 177 -11.20 -0.11 18.13
N ALA A 178 -11.74 0.57 19.14
CA ALA A 178 -13.16 0.62 19.44
C ALA A 178 -13.58 2.08 19.60
N PRO A 179 -14.86 2.45 19.42
CA PRO A 179 -15.33 3.82 19.62
C PRO A 179 -15.00 4.43 20.99
N THR A 180 -14.87 3.60 22.02
CA THR A 180 -14.58 3.99 23.41
C THR A 180 -13.08 4.08 23.73
N THR A 181 -12.19 3.49 22.93
CA THR A 181 -10.75 3.38 23.27
C THR A 181 -9.89 3.27 22.02
N CYS A 182 -8.83 4.08 21.97
CA CYS A 182 -7.79 4.02 20.95
C CYS A 182 -6.42 4.06 21.64
N ALA A 183 -5.68 2.94 21.58
CA ALA A 183 -4.31 2.86 22.07
C ALA A 183 -3.40 2.42 20.91
N ALA A 184 -2.80 3.40 20.24
CA ALA A 184 -1.88 3.18 19.14
C ALA A 184 -0.42 3.27 19.60
N ARG A 185 0.44 2.42 19.04
CA ARG A 185 1.89 2.54 19.20
C ARG A 185 2.56 2.45 17.84
N ALA A 186 3.32 3.48 17.49
CA ALA A 186 4.15 3.52 16.29
C ALA A 186 5.62 3.23 16.64
N SER A 187 6.33 2.51 15.78
CA SER A 187 7.77 2.29 15.88
C SER A 187 8.40 2.21 14.49
N CYS A 188 9.62 2.75 14.35
CA CYS A 188 10.47 2.55 13.17
C CYS A 188 11.38 1.33 13.38
N SER A 189 11.59 0.54 12.33
CA SER A 189 12.57 -0.56 12.29
C SER A 189 13.71 -0.28 11.31
#